data_AF-A0A640SPC8-F1
#
_entry.id   AF-A0A640SPC8-F1
#
_cell.length_a   1.000
_cell.length_b   1.000
_cell.length_c   1.000
_cell.angle_alpha   90.00
_cell.angle_beta   90.00
_cell.angle_gamma   90.00
#
_symmetry.space_group_name_H-M   'P 1'
#
loop_
_entity.id
_entity.type
_entity.pdbx_description
1 polymer ?
#
loop_
_entity_poly.entity_id
_entity_poly.type
_entity_poly.pdbx_seq_one_letter_code
_entity_poly.pdbx_strand_id
1 'polypeptide(L)'
;MGDGDTWPALREKDMEADIVLLSTPIWLGHPSSLCQRVLERLNADISETDDQGRQLTYGKVGLAAVVGNEDGAHKVSADLFQGLNDLGFSLAPGAVTYWVGEARHGTDYQDLEQAPESVTSTTRTLAANAVHLSRLLNDNPYPPS
;
A
#
# COMPACT_ATOMS: atom_id res chain seq x y z
N MET A 1 -7.83 -15.41 16.21
CA MET A 1 -6.37 -15.38 16.45
C MET A 1 -5.97 -16.74 16.99
N GLY A 2 -4.87 -17.31 16.49
CA GLY A 2 -4.25 -18.49 17.10
C GLY A 2 -3.18 -18.02 18.08
N ASP A 3 -2.97 -18.76 19.18
CA ASP A 3 -1.96 -18.41 20.17
C ASP A 3 -0.57 -18.38 19.52
N GLY A 4 -0.03 -17.18 19.32
CA GLY A 4 1.30 -16.93 18.73
C GLY A 4 1.33 -16.26 17.34
N ASP A 5 0.20 -15.81 16.78
CA ASP A 5 0.26 -14.99 15.56
C ASP A 5 0.83 -13.58 15.84
N THR A 6 1.67 -13.08 14.93
CA THR A 6 2.32 -11.75 15.06
C THR A 6 1.46 -10.62 14.51
N TRP A 7 0.21 -10.92 14.13
CA TRP A 7 -0.70 -9.95 13.51
C TRP A 7 -1.04 -8.78 14.44
N PRO A 8 -1.37 -8.98 15.74
CA PRO A 8 -1.68 -7.87 16.65
C PRO A 8 -0.60 -6.79 16.68
N ALA A 9 0.67 -7.17 16.71
CA ALA A 9 1.79 -6.21 16.72
C ALA A 9 1.95 -5.48 15.38
N LEU A 10 1.59 -6.10 14.27
CA LEU A 10 1.60 -5.44 12.96
C LEU A 10 0.40 -4.48 12.83
N ARG A 11 -0.76 -4.91 13.32
CA ARG A 11 -1.98 -4.10 13.35
C ARG A 11 -1.80 -2.85 14.20
N GLU A 12 -1.17 -2.95 15.37
CA GLU A 12 -0.86 -1.80 16.22
C GLU A 12 -0.04 -0.76 15.45
N LYS A 13 1.02 -1.19 14.75
CA LYS A 13 1.82 -0.31 13.90
C LYS A 13 1.04 0.34 12.76
N ASP A 14 0.12 -0.42 12.14
CA ASP A 14 -0.76 0.10 11.10
C ASP A 14 -1.70 1.20 11.64
N MET A 15 -2.27 0.97 12.82
CA MET A 15 -3.14 1.94 13.49
C MET A 15 -2.39 3.20 13.95
N GLU A 16 -1.12 3.08 14.31
CA GLU A 16 -0.26 4.23 14.64
C GLU A 16 0.21 5.02 13.42
N ALA A 17 0.22 4.41 12.22
CA ALA A 17 0.75 5.04 11.02
C ALA A 17 -0.25 5.98 10.34
N ASP A 18 0.20 7.17 9.92
CA ASP A 18 -0.59 8.07 9.05
C ASP A 18 -0.56 7.65 7.57
N ILE A 19 0.50 6.93 7.18
CA ILE A 19 0.78 6.51 5.81
C ILE A 19 1.18 5.04 5.82
N VAL A 20 0.49 4.21 5.04
CA VAL A 20 0.72 2.78 4.91
C VAL A 20 1.14 2.44 3.49
N LEU A 21 2.31 1.83 3.33
CA LEU A 21 2.85 1.40 2.04
C LEU A 21 2.86 -0.14 1.95
N LEU A 22 2.00 -0.70 1.10
CA LEU A 22 2.04 -2.12 0.77
C LEU A 22 3.09 -2.37 -0.31
N SER A 23 4.16 -3.09 0.05
CA SER A 23 5.22 -3.48 -0.88
C SER A 23 5.09 -4.96 -1.22
N THR A 24 5.00 -5.29 -2.50
CA THR A 24 4.75 -6.68 -2.92
C THR A 24 5.45 -7.03 -4.22
N PRO A 25 6.03 -8.24 -4.33
CA PRO A 25 6.45 -8.76 -5.61
C PRO A 25 5.24 -9.20 -6.45
N ILE A 26 5.42 -9.24 -7.76
CA ILE A 26 4.46 -9.78 -8.72
C ILE A 26 4.67 -11.29 -8.82
N TRP A 27 3.62 -12.06 -8.54
CA TRP A 27 3.60 -13.50 -8.73
C TRP A 27 2.39 -13.89 -9.56
N LEU A 28 2.63 -14.50 -10.73
CA LEU A 28 1.58 -14.88 -11.68
C LEU A 28 0.66 -13.69 -12.06
N GLY A 29 1.21 -12.48 -12.11
CA GLY A 29 0.47 -11.25 -12.37
C GLY A 29 -0.36 -10.73 -11.20
N HIS A 30 -0.23 -11.30 -10.00
CA HIS A 30 -0.94 -10.92 -8.77
C HIS A 30 0.02 -10.39 -7.71
N PRO A 31 -0.47 -9.65 -6.68
CA PRO A 31 0.31 -9.44 -5.48
C PRO A 31 0.69 -10.78 -4.85
N SER A 32 1.80 -10.82 -4.10
CA SER A 32 2.14 -11.98 -3.28
C SER A 32 0.99 -12.40 -2.37
N SER A 33 0.87 -13.71 -2.12
CA SER A 33 -0.14 -14.25 -1.20
C SER A 33 -0.01 -13.72 0.23
N LEU A 34 1.19 -13.28 0.63
CA LEU A 34 1.41 -12.60 1.91
C LEU A 34 0.77 -11.21 1.93
N CYS A 35 0.95 -10.42 0.87
CA CYS A 35 0.30 -9.11 0.74
C CYS A 35 -1.23 -9.26 0.69
N GLN A 36 -1.74 -10.25 -0.05
CA GLN A 36 -3.17 -10.56 -0.06
C GLN A 36 -3.70 -10.89 1.34
N ARG A 37 -2.96 -11.70 2.13
CA ARG A 37 -3.34 -12.03 3.51
C ARG A 37 -3.35 -10.81 4.44
N VAL A 38 -2.47 -9.84 4.22
CA VAL A 38 -2.51 -8.56 4.96
C VAL A 38 -3.80 -7.83 4.68
N LEU A 39 -4.20 -7.69 3.41
CA LEU A 39 -5.49 -7.07 3.04
C LEU A 39 -6.68 -7.83 3.64
N GLU A 40 -6.69 -9.16 3.58
CA GLU A 40 -7.73 -10.00 4.18
C GLU A 40 -7.85 -9.77 5.70
N ARG A 41 -6.72 -9.58 6.37
CA ARG A 41 -6.68 -9.34 7.81
C ARG A 41 -7.08 -7.91 8.18
N LEU A 42 -6.69 -6.91 7.40
CA LEU A 42 -7.23 -5.54 7.56
C LEU A 42 -8.75 -5.53 7.33
N ASN A 43 -9.23 -6.28 6.33
CA ASN A 43 -10.66 -6.40 6.05
C ASN A 43 -11.44 -7.10 7.16
N ALA A 44 -10.79 -7.93 7.98
CA ALA A 44 -11.45 -8.51 9.15
C ALA A 44 -11.84 -7.44 10.19
N ASP A 45 -11.17 -6.30 10.18
CA ASP A 45 -11.38 -5.19 11.11
C ASP A 45 -12.27 -4.08 10.51
N ILE A 46 -12.84 -4.29 9.32
CA ILE A 46 -13.54 -3.27 8.53
C ILE A 46 -14.75 -2.63 9.24
N SER A 47 -15.32 -3.34 10.23
CA SER A 47 -16.46 -2.89 11.04
C SER A 47 -16.06 -2.08 12.27
N GLU A 48 -14.77 -1.99 12.59
CA GLU A 48 -14.30 -1.16 13.69
C GLU A 48 -14.33 0.31 13.29
N THR A 49 -14.96 1.12 14.13
CA THR A 49 -15.13 2.56 13.89
C THR A 49 -14.67 3.37 15.09
N ASP A 50 -14.35 4.63 14.83
CA ASP A 50 -14.18 5.63 15.89
C ASP A 50 -15.53 6.07 16.49
N ASP A 51 -15.48 7.03 17.41
CA ASP A 51 -16.64 7.61 18.09
C ASP A 51 -17.55 8.43 17.16
N GLN A 52 -17.09 8.73 15.94
CA GLN A 52 -17.82 9.45 14.89
C GLN A 52 -18.35 8.52 13.79
N GLY A 53 -18.26 7.19 13.99
CA GLY A 53 -18.76 6.19 13.06
C GLY A 53 -17.89 5.97 11.82
N ARG A 54 -16.69 6.57 11.76
CA ARG A 54 -15.75 6.40 10.64
C ARG A 54 -14.91 5.16 10.88
N GLN A 55 -14.56 4.43 9.82
CA GLN A 55 -13.62 3.31 9.94
C GLN A 55 -12.29 3.79 10.53
N LEU A 56 -11.60 2.96 11.30
CA LEU A 56 -10.36 3.37 12.00
C LEU A 56 -9.21 3.82 11.08
N THR A 57 -9.29 3.47 9.81
CA THR A 57 -8.35 3.82 8.74
C THR A 57 -8.70 5.14 8.03
N TYR A 58 -9.89 5.72 8.27
CA TYR A 58 -10.25 7.01 7.68
C TYR A 58 -9.25 8.09 8.09
N GLY A 59 -8.83 8.88 7.10
CA GLY A 59 -7.81 9.92 7.27
C GLY A 59 -6.37 9.44 7.11
N LYS A 60 -6.14 8.12 6.95
CA LYS A 60 -4.83 7.55 6.60
C LYS A 60 -4.63 7.50 5.09
N VAL A 61 -3.36 7.53 4.66
CA VAL A 61 -2.98 7.43 3.24
C VAL A 61 -2.46 6.04 2.91
N GLY A 62 -3.02 5.42 1.88
CA GLY A 62 -2.56 4.14 1.33
C GLY A 62 -1.64 4.33 0.12
N LEU A 63 -0.63 3.47 0.00
CA LEU A 63 0.34 3.48 -1.10
C LEU A 63 0.72 2.05 -1.52
N ALA A 64 1.22 1.90 -2.74
CA ALA A 64 1.75 0.65 -3.25
C ALA A 64 3.20 0.78 -3.74
N ALA A 65 4.02 -0.24 -3.48
CA ALA A 65 5.30 -0.46 -4.15
C ALA A 65 5.30 -1.85 -4.77
N VAL A 66 5.59 -1.94 -6.07
CA VAL A 66 5.50 -3.20 -6.81
C VAL A 66 6.83 -3.51 -7.48
N VAL A 67 7.30 -4.76 -7.35
CA VAL A 67 8.48 -5.23 -8.07
C VAL A 67 8.17 -6.52 -8.81
N GLY A 68 8.63 -6.68 -10.04
CA GLY A 68 8.47 -7.93 -10.78
C GLY A 68 9.53 -8.09 -11.85
N ASN A 69 9.83 -9.33 -12.21
CA ASN A 69 10.83 -9.60 -13.25
C ASN A 69 10.29 -9.23 -14.63
N GLU A 70 8.98 -9.28 -14.82
CA GLU A 70 8.30 -8.92 -16.06
C GLU A 70 6.82 -8.60 -15.78
N ASP A 71 6.33 -7.49 -16.33
CA ASP A 71 4.92 -7.05 -16.47
C ASP A 71 4.03 -7.10 -15.20
N GLY A 72 2.85 -6.50 -15.26
CA GLY A 72 1.78 -6.68 -14.26
C GLY A 72 1.73 -5.64 -13.15
N ALA A 73 2.66 -4.67 -13.10
CA ALA A 73 2.68 -3.65 -12.04
C ALA A 73 1.38 -2.86 -11.94
N HIS A 74 0.80 -2.45 -13.07
CA HIS A 74 -0.46 -1.69 -13.08
C HIS A 74 -1.65 -2.54 -12.63
N LYS A 75 -1.72 -3.81 -13.07
CA LYS A 75 -2.73 -4.77 -12.60
C LYS A 75 -2.65 -4.91 -11.08
N VAL A 76 -1.46 -5.24 -10.56
CA VAL A 76 -1.25 -5.41 -9.12
C VAL A 76 -1.60 -4.14 -8.36
N SER A 77 -1.20 -2.97 -8.87
CA SER A 77 -1.58 -1.70 -8.23
C SER A 77 -3.08 -1.46 -8.22
N ALA A 78 -3.82 -1.87 -9.27
CA ALA A 78 -5.27 -1.75 -9.31
C ALA A 78 -5.94 -2.64 -8.26
N ASP A 79 -5.47 -3.89 -8.10
CA ASP A 79 -5.95 -4.81 -7.06
C ASP A 79 -5.73 -4.21 -5.65
N LEU A 80 -4.52 -3.69 -5.40
CA LEU A 80 -4.18 -3.08 -4.11
C LEU A 80 -4.95 -1.78 -3.86
N PHE A 81 -5.12 -0.93 -4.88
CA PHE A 81 -5.83 0.34 -4.75
C PHE A 81 -7.31 0.13 -4.45
N GLN A 82 -7.95 -0.84 -5.10
CA GLN A 82 -9.33 -1.18 -4.79
C GLN A 82 -9.45 -1.63 -3.33
N GLY A 83 -8.61 -2.56 -2.89
CA GLY A 83 -8.61 -3.05 -1.51
C GLY A 83 -8.33 -1.95 -0.48
N LEU A 84 -7.30 -1.13 -0.70
CA LEU A 84 -6.98 0.00 0.19
C LEU A 84 -8.13 1.01 0.26
N ASN A 85 -8.80 1.29 -0.86
CA ASN A 85 -9.93 2.20 -0.88
C ASN A 85 -11.15 1.63 -0.13
N ASP A 86 -11.49 0.35 -0.34
CA ASP A 86 -12.57 -0.33 0.38
C ASP A 86 -12.29 -0.41 1.89
N LEU A 87 -11.01 -0.44 2.27
CA LEU A 87 -10.54 -0.38 3.65
C LEU A 87 -10.44 1.05 4.20
N GLY A 88 -10.94 2.07 3.51
CA GLY A 88 -11.02 3.44 4.03
C GLY A 88 -9.76 4.30 3.90
N PHE A 89 -8.70 3.81 3.25
CA PHE A 89 -7.51 4.61 2.96
C PHE A 89 -7.76 5.59 1.82
N SER A 90 -7.19 6.78 1.92
CA SER A 90 -7.13 7.75 0.81
C SER A 90 -5.87 7.52 -0.03
N LEU A 91 -6.00 7.65 -1.36
CA LEU A 91 -4.88 7.48 -2.30
C LEU A 91 -4.54 8.82 -2.93
N ALA A 92 -3.27 9.23 -2.87
CA ALA A 92 -2.80 10.43 -3.55
C ALA A 92 -2.58 10.18 -5.07
N PRO A 93 -2.55 11.22 -5.91
CA PRO A 93 -2.10 11.07 -7.30
C PRO A 93 -0.70 10.44 -7.34
N GLY A 94 -0.54 9.36 -8.12
CA GLY A 94 0.73 8.64 -8.18
C GLY A 94 1.05 7.81 -6.93
N ALA A 95 0.04 7.27 -6.24
CA ALA A 95 0.18 6.40 -5.05
C ALA A 95 0.85 5.03 -5.31
N VAL A 96 1.47 4.81 -6.47
CA VAL A 96 2.26 3.62 -6.76
C VAL A 96 3.64 3.97 -7.33
N THR A 97 4.66 3.30 -6.81
CA THR A 97 5.98 3.22 -7.44
C THR A 97 6.25 1.77 -7.80
N TYR A 98 6.94 1.52 -8.90
CA TYR A 98 7.22 0.15 -9.30
C TYR A 98 8.47 0.01 -10.16
N TRP A 99 9.00 -1.20 -10.17
CA TRP A 99 9.95 -1.64 -11.17
C TRP A 99 9.49 -2.95 -11.79
N VAL A 100 9.57 -3.03 -13.11
CA VAL A 100 9.47 -4.29 -13.85
C VAL A 100 10.65 -4.42 -14.81
N GLY A 101 11.19 -5.62 -14.91
CA GLY A 101 12.23 -5.94 -15.88
C GLY A 101 11.69 -6.05 -17.31
N GLU A 102 12.61 -6.13 -18.26
CA GLU A 102 12.28 -6.40 -19.66
C GLU A 102 11.79 -7.84 -19.84
N ALA A 103 10.82 -8.02 -20.74
CA ALA A 103 10.24 -9.33 -21.01
C ALA A 103 11.31 -10.37 -21.36
N ARG A 104 11.22 -11.55 -20.75
CA ARG A 104 12.17 -12.67 -20.91
C ARG A 104 13.63 -12.36 -20.55
N HIS A 105 13.91 -11.28 -19.84
CA HIS A 105 15.24 -11.02 -19.27
C HIS A 105 15.35 -11.58 -17.85
N GLY A 106 16.53 -12.03 -17.45
CA GLY A 106 16.78 -12.64 -16.14
C GLY A 106 17.35 -11.67 -15.10
N THR A 107 17.12 -10.37 -15.26
CA THR A 107 17.59 -9.35 -14.31
C THR A 107 16.60 -9.21 -13.17
N ASP A 108 17.06 -9.32 -11.93
CA ASP A 108 16.27 -8.97 -10.75
C ASP A 108 16.59 -7.55 -10.29
N TYR A 109 15.59 -6.86 -9.72
CA TYR A 109 15.78 -5.51 -9.19
C TYR A 109 16.91 -5.41 -8.14
N GLN A 110 17.05 -6.45 -7.31
CA GLN A 110 18.06 -6.52 -6.24
C GLN A 110 19.50 -6.58 -6.77
N ASP A 111 19.68 -7.01 -8.03
CA ASP A 111 20.98 -7.16 -8.67
C ASP A 111 21.43 -5.89 -9.40
N LEU A 112 20.56 -4.87 -9.48
CA LEU A 112 20.90 -3.59 -10.06
C LEU A 112 21.89 -2.85 -9.14
N GLU A 113 22.96 -2.30 -9.72
CA GLU A 113 23.92 -1.47 -8.96
C GLU A 113 23.25 -0.26 -8.30
N GLN A 114 22.21 0.27 -8.95
CA GLN A 114 21.38 1.36 -8.45
C GLN A 114 19.96 1.26 -9.02
N ALA A 115 19.00 1.77 -8.27
CA ALA A 115 17.63 1.92 -8.76
C ALA A 115 17.61 2.80 -10.02
N PRO A 116 16.85 2.46 -11.07
CA PRO A 116 16.70 3.31 -12.25
C PRO A 116 16.19 4.71 -11.87
N GLU A 117 16.62 5.73 -12.61
CA GLU A 117 16.23 7.12 -12.34
C GLU A 117 14.71 7.33 -12.39
N SER A 118 14.02 6.63 -13.28
CA SER A 118 12.56 6.63 -13.38
C SER A 118 11.87 6.11 -12.11
N VAL A 119 12.40 5.04 -11.51
CA VAL A 119 11.89 4.50 -10.24
C VAL A 119 12.16 5.46 -9.10
N THR A 120 13.37 6.01 -9.04
CA THR A 120 13.78 6.97 -8.00
C THR A 120 12.94 8.25 -8.04
N SER A 121 12.73 8.81 -9.23
CA SER A 121 11.92 10.02 -9.43
C SER A 121 10.44 9.78 -9.15
N THR A 122 9.88 8.65 -9.57
CA THR A 122 8.51 8.26 -9.25
C THR A 122 8.31 8.09 -7.75
N THR A 123 9.23 7.40 -7.08
CA THR A 123 9.19 7.19 -5.61
C THR A 123 9.25 8.52 -4.85
N ARG A 124 10.07 9.47 -5.32
CA ARG A 124 10.15 10.81 -4.73
C ARG A 124 8.82 11.56 -4.84
N THR A 125 8.19 11.54 -6.01
CA THR A 125 6.89 12.18 -6.24
C THR A 125 5.79 11.53 -5.41
N LEU A 126 5.76 10.18 -5.35
CA LEU A 126 4.85 9.41 -4.52
C LEU A 126 4.94 9.84 -3.04
N ALA A 127 6.16 9.90 -2.49
CA ALA A 127 6.37 10.30 -1.11
C ALA A 127 5.91 11.75 -0.84
N ALA A 128 6.22 12.68 -1.75
CA ALA A 128 5.79 14.07 -1.61
C ALA A 128 4.26 14.21 -1.61
N ASN A 129 3.58 13.53 -2.53
CA ASN A 129 2.12 13.57 -2.64
C ASN A 129 1.45 12.90 -1.44
N ALA A 130 1.99 11.78 -0.95
CA ALA A 130 1.47 11.08 0.22
C ALA A 130 1.55 11.95 1.49
N VAL A 131 2.70 12.58 1.73
CA VAL A 131 2.88 13.49 2.88
C VAL A 131 1.95 14.70 2.78
N HIS A 132 1.78 15.25 1.58
CA HIS A 132 0.85 16.35 1.37
C HIS A 132 -0.60 15.95 1.71
N LEU A 133 -1.06 14.80 1.19
CA LEU A 133 -2.42 14.31 1.46
C LEU A 133 -2.62 13.96 2.94
N SER A 134 -1.66 13.29 3.57
CA SER A 134 -1.72 12.94 4.99
C SER A 134 -1.88 14.18 5.88
N ARG A 135 -1.12 15.25 5.60
CA ARG A 135 -1.28 16.53 6.32
C ARG A 135 -2.66 17.14 6.12
N LEU A 136 -3.16 17.15 4.89
CA LEU A 136 -4.49 17.69 4.59
C LEU A 136 -5.60 16.94 5.34
N LEU A 137 -5.52 15.60 5.39
CA LEU A 137 -6.49 14.76 6.09
C LEU A 137 -6.41 14.91 7.61
N ASN A 138 -5.21 15.10 8.15
CA ASN A 138 -5.04 15.37 9.58
C ASN A 138 -5.61 16.75 9.97
N ASP A 139 -5.39 17.77 9.15
CA ASP A 139 -5.92 19.12 9.39
C ASP A 139 -7.43 19.22 9.13
N ASN A 140 -7.95 18.43 8.18
CA ASN A 140 -9.34 18.45 7.73
C ASN A 140 -9.85 17.00 7.58
N PRO A 141 -10.18 16.33 8.69
CA PRO A 141 -10.62 14.94 8.66
C PRO A 141 -11.96 14.78 7.95
N TYR A 142 -12.22 13.56 7.48
CA TYR A 142 -13.52 13.20 6.90
C TYR A 142 -14.67 13.48 7.89
N PRO A 143 -15.86 13.87 7.39
CA PRO A 143 -17.02 14.08 8.24
C PRO A 143 -17.46 12.78 8.92
N PRO A 144 -18.23 12.86 10.02
CA PRO A 144 -18.88 11.71 10.65
C PRO A 144 -19.75 10.92 9.65
N SER A 145 -19.87 9.61 9.85
CA SER A 145 -20.66 8.69 9.00
C SER A 145 -22.02 8.34 9.60
#